data_AF-A0A6M4GW57-F1
#
_entry.id   AF-A0A6M4GW57-F1
#
_cell.length_a   1.000
_cell.length_b   1.000
_cell.length_c   1.000
_cell.angle_alpha   90.00
_cell.angle_beta   90.00
_cell.angle_gamma   90.00
#
_symmetry.space_group_name_H-M   'P 1'
#
loop_
_entity.id
_entity.type
_entity.pdbx_description
1 polymer ?
#
loop_
_entity_poly.entity_id
_entity_poly.type
_entity_poly.pdbx_seq_one_letter_code
_entity_poly.pdbx_strand_id
1 'polypeptide(L)'
;MAPSQSAPPAIDAQALAQALSTLGLMYGARDALVGHAASAQDESEAIRNFIRVERAHLLATYDLEALVNLVMDARHRNHSAPASIEQYTPN
;
A
#
# COMPACT_ATOMS: atom_id res chain seq x y z
N MET A 1 -11.62 34.09 1.85
CA MET A 1 -11.58 32.68 2.30
C MET A 1 -11.12 31.87 1.10
N ALA A 2 -9.84 31.48 1.07
CA ALA A 2 -9.31 30.64 0.00
C ALA A 2 -9.75 29.18 0.27
N PRO A 3 -10.05 28.38 -0.76
CA PRO A 3 -10.46 27.00 -0.57
C PRO A 3 -9.30 26.22 0.06
N SER A 4 -9.61 25.51 1.14
CA SER A 4 -8.74 24.54 1.78
C SER A 4 -8.26 23.55 0.72
N GLN A 5 -7.02 23.73 0.29
CA GLN A 5 -6.35 22.81 -0.60
C GLN A 5 -6.20 21.52 0.20
N SER A 6 -7.12 20.57 -0.02
CA SER A 6 -7.01 19.22 0.49
C SER A 6 -5.69 18.68 -0.02
N ALA A 7 -4.67 18.68 0.84
CA ALA A 7 -3.40 18.07 0.51
C ALA A 7 -3.72 16.64 0.05
N PRO A 8 -3.14 16.16 -1.06
CA PRO A 8 -3.24 14.75 -1.39
C PRO A 8 -2.82 13.96 -0.13
N PRO A 9 -3.47 12.83 0.19
CA PRO A 9 -3.01 12.03 1.31
C PRO A 9 -1.52 11.74 1.07
N ALA A 10 -0.69 12.02 2.07
CA ALA A 10 0.77 11.83 1.96
C ALA A 10 1.13 10.36 1.67
N ILE A 11 0.18 9.44 1.86
CA ILE A 11 0.28 8.01 1.71
C ILE A 11 -0.71 7.56 0.64
N ASP A 12 -0.21 6.90 -0.41
CA ASP A 12 -1.04 6.36 -1.48
C ASP A 12 -1.65 5.01 -1.04
N ALA A 13 -2.76 5.09 -0.31
CA ALA A 13 -3.47 3.92 0.21
C ALA A 13 -3.96 2.98 -0.90
N GLN A 14 -4.17 3.48 -2.12
CA GLN A 14 -4.58 2.66 -3.25
C GLN A 14 -3.40 1.85 -3.79
N ALA A 15 -2.23 2.45 -3.95
CA ALA A 15 -1.01 1.74 -4.34
C ALA A 15 -0.63 0.68 -3.29
N LEU A 16 -0.76 1.01 -2.00
CA LEU A 16 -0.55 0.06 -0.91
C LEU A 16 -1.55 -1.09 -0.95
N ALA A 17 -2.84 -0.80 -1.19
CA ALA A 17 -3.86 -1.83 -1.35
C ALA A 17 -3.54 -2.79 -2.50
N GLN A 18 -3.03 -2.27 -3.63
CA GLN A 18 -2.61 -3.09 -4.77
C GLN A 18 -1.39 -3.94 -4.45
N ALA A 19 -0.38 -3.39 -3.77
CA ALA A 19 0.80 -4.14 -3.33
C ALA A 19 0.41 -5.29 -2.38
N LEU A 20 -0.44 -5.00 -1.39
CA LEU A 20 -0.99 -6.02 -0.48
C LEU A 20 -1.83 -7.06 -1.22
N SER A 21 -2.60 -6.66 -2.23
CA SER A 21 -3.42 -7.58 -3.03
C SER A 21 -2.55 -8.51 -3.89
N THR A 22 -1.48 -7.97 -4.49
CA THR A 22 -0.50 -8.74 -5.26
C THR A 22 0.15 -9.84 -4.42
N LEU A 23 0.38 -9.56 -3.14
CA LEU A 23 0.96 -10.51 -2.19
C LEU A 23 -0.07 -11.45 -1.55
N GLY A 24 -1.35 -11.34 -1.89
CA GLY A 24 -2.42 -12.10 -1.25
C GLY A 24 -2.63 -11.75 0.22
N LEU A 25 -2.15 -10.58 0.66
CA LEU A 25 -2.31 -10.06 2.03
C LEU A 25 -3.58 -9.22 2.18
N MET A 26 -4.24 -8.88 1.07
CA MET A 26 -5.48 -8.11 1.02
C MET A 26 -6.70 -9.03 0.94
N TYR A 27 -7.47 -9.09 2.03
CA TYR A 27 -8.78 -9.75 2.12
C TYR A 27 -9.70 -8.83 2.92
N GLY A 28 -10.67 -8.22 2.27
CA GLY A 28 -11.79 -7.50 2.92
C GLY A 28 -11.48 -6.20 3.67
N ALA A 29 -10.23 -5.76 3.79
CA ALA A 29 -9.82 -4.72 4.74
C ALA A 29 -9.28 -3.42 4.08
N ARG A 30 -9.80 -3.05 2.91
CA ARG A 30 -9.37 -1.83 2.20
C ARG A 30 -9.69 -0.56 2.99
N ASP A 31 -10.84 -0.53 3.66
CA ASP A 31 -11.26 0.61 4.47
C ASP A 31 -10.38 0.77 5.72
N ALA A 32 -10.03 -0.35 6.37
CA ALA A 32 -9.09 -0.37 7.49
C ALA A 32 -7.70 0.16 7.09
N LEU A 33 -7.20 -0.25 5.92
CA LEU A 33 -5.93 0.27 5.39
C LEU A 33 -5.98 1.79 5.17
N VAL A 34 -7.09 2.33 4.66
CA VAL A 34 -7.27 3.78 4.49
C VAL A 34 -7.27 4.48 5.85
N GLY A 35 -7.92 3.91 6.86
CA GLY A 35 -7.90 4.43 8.24
C GLY A 35 -6.49 4.45 8.84
N HIS A 36 -5.72 3.37 8.67
CA HIS A 36 -4.33 3.30 9.12
C HIS A 36 -3.41 4.25 8.34
N ALA A 37 -3.62 4.40 7.02
CA ALA A 37 -2.91 5.35 6.18
C ALA A 37 -3.18 6.81 6.58
N ALA A 38 -4.39 7.14 7.04
CA ALA A 38 -4.74 8.49 7.45
C ALA A 38 -4.03 8.95 8.74
N SER A 39 -3.62 7.99 9.60
CA SER A 39 -2.99 8.28 10.89
C SER A 39 -1.49 7.96 10.93
N ALA A 40 -0.93 7.42 9.86
CA ALA A 40 0.46 7.00 9.78
C ALA A 40 1.38 8.14 9.31
N GLN A 41 2.61 8.16 9.83
CA GLN A 41 3.65 9.10 9.41
C GLN A 41 4.17 8.81 7.99
N ASP A 42 4.26 7.53 7.64
CA ASP A 42 4.73 7.04 6.36
C ASP A 42 4.08 5.69 5.98
N GLU A 43 4.30 5.28 4.74
CA GLU A 43 3.71 4.07 4.18
C GLU A 43 4.12 2.80 4.92
N SER A 44 5.36 2.76 5.43
CA SER A 44 5.85 1.62 6.20
C SER A 44 5.11 1.51 7.53
N GLU A 45 4.89 2.65 8.20
CA GLU A 45 4.08 2.71 9.41
C GLU A 45 2.62 2.31 9.16
N ALA A 46 2.02 2.74 8.05
CA ALA A 46 0.66 2.33 7.67
C ALA A 46 0.55 0.80 7.50
N ILE A 47 1.52 0.18 6.82
CA ILE A 47 1.58 -1.28 6.63
C ILE A 47 1.81 -1.99 7.98
N ARG A 48 2.72 -1.48 8.82
CA ARG A 48 2.97 -2.06 10.15
C ARG A 48 1.70 -2.09 10.99
N ASN A 49 0.98 -0.97 11.05
CA ASN A 49 -0.26 -0.86 11.80
C ASN A 49 -1.33 -1.79 11.24
N PHE A 50 -1.49 -1.82 9.92
CA PHE A 50 -2.41 -2.74 9.26
C PHE A 50 -2.10 -4.21 9.57
N ILE A 51 -0.83 -4.64 9.46
CA ILE A 51 -0.46 -6.03 9.73
C ILE A 51 -0.69 -6.39 11.20
N ARG A 52 -0.34 -5.49 12.13
CA ARG A 52 -0.53 -5.73 13.57
C ARG A 52 -1.99 -5.90 13.96
N VAL A 53 -2.89 -5.14 13.33
CA VAL A 53 -4.32 -5.16 13.67
C VAL A 53 -5.07 -6.21 12.85
N GLU A 54 -4.97 -6.14 11.53
CA GLU A 54 -5.80 -6.92 10.59
C GLU A 54 -5.18 -8.28 10.23
N ARG A 55 -3.88 -8.47 10.50
CA ARG A 55 -3.10 -9.68 10.15
C ARG A 55 -2.24 -10.19 11.29
N ALA A 56 -2.66 -10.00 12.54
CA ALA A 56 -1.91 -10.44 13.72
C ALA A 56 -1.49 -11.93 13.66
N HIS A 57 -2.30 -12.77 13.01
CA HIS A 57 -2.00 -14.20 12.82
C HIS A 57 -0.74 -14.46 11.98
N LEU A 58 -0.37 -13.56 11.05
CA LEU A 58 0.86 -13.71 10.27
C LEU A 58 2.11 -13.52 11.13
N LEU A 59 2.02 -12.72 12.20
CA LEU A 59 3.13 -12.43 13.10
C LEU A 59 3.50 -13.61 14.00
N ALA A 60 2.70 -14.67 14.02
CA ALA A 60 3.05 -15.93 14.68
C ALA A 60 4.09 -16.74 13.88
N THR A 61 4.27 -16.44 12.59
CA THR A 61 5.11 -17.23 11.68
C THR A 61 6.12 -16.37 10.92
N TYR A 62 5.78 -15.12 10.63
CA TYR A 62 6.58 -14.20 9.82
C TYR A 62 6.99 -12.99 10.64
N ASP A 63 8.19 -12.50 10.38
CA ASP A 63 8.67 -11.25 10.96
C ASP A 63 7.93 -10.04 10.36
N LEU A 64 7.59 -9.08 11.23
CA LEU A 64 6.83 -7.88 10.83
C LEU A 64 7.60 -7.03 9.82
N GLU A 65 8.89 -6.79 10.05
CA GLU A 65 9.71 -5.94 9.17
C GLU A 65 9.95 -6.63 7.83
N ALA A 66 10.10 -7.96 7.81
CA ALA A 66 10.16 -8.74 6.59
C ALA A 66 8.89 -8.60 5.74
N LEU A 67 7.71 -8.65 6.37
CA LEU A 67 6.44 -8.45 5.67
C LEU A 67 6.29 -7.01 5.15
N VAL A 68 6.68 -6.01 5.94
CA VAL A 68 6.63 -4.60 5.53
C VAL A 68 7.55 -4.37 4.34
N ASN A 69 8.79 -4.87 4.39
CA ASN A 69 9.75 -4.78 3.29
C ASN A 69 9.23 -5.47 2.03
N LEU A 70 8.58 -6.64 2.16
CA LEU A 70 7.97 -7.34 1.04
C LEU A 70 6.85 -6.52 0.37
N VAL A 71 5.98 -5.88 1.17
CA VAL A 71 4.91 -5.00 0.68
C VAL A 71 5.48 -3.76 -0.01
N MET A 72 6.51 -3.13 0.58
CA MET A 72 7.18 -1.96 0.01
C MET A 72 7.92 -2.31 -1.29
N ASP A 73 8.53 -3.48 -1.39
CA ASP A 73 9.16 -3.98 -2.61
C ASP A 73 8.10 -4.23 -3.70
N ALA A 74 6.99 -4.89 -3.36
CA ALA A 74 5.86 -5.07 -4.28
C ALA A 74 5.28 -3.73 -4.77
N ARG A 75 5.20 -2.72 -3.89
CA ARG A 75 4.81 -1.35 -4.24
C ARG A 75 5.79 -0.71 -5.22
N HIS A 76 7.09 -0.75 -4.94
CA HIS A 76 8.10 -0.19 -5.83
C HIS A 76 8.14 -0.89 -7.20
N ARG A 77 7.95 -2.21 -7.23
CA ARG A 77 7.85 -2.95 -8.51
C ARG A 77 6.61 -2.58 -9.31
N ASN A 78 5.46 -2.38 -8.66
CA ASN A 78 4.25 -1.88 -9.33
C ASN A 78 4.45 -0.47 -9.88
N HIS A 79 5.18 0.40 -9.16
CA HIS A 79 5.51 1.74 -9.63
C HIS A 79 6.57 1.73 -10.75
N SER A 80 7.41 0.70 -10.79
CA SER A 80 8.44 0.49 -11.82
C SER A 80 7.94 -0.29 -13.03
N ALA A 81 6.71 -0.81 -13.01
CA ALA A 81 6.09 -1.38 -14.19
C ALA A 81 5.78 -0.22 -15.15
N PRO A 82 6.43 -0.12 -16.32
CA PRO A 82 6.14 0.96 -17.26
C PRO A 82 4.66 0.87 -17.65
N ALA A 83 3.93 1.96 -17.40
CA ALA A 83 2.61 2.17 -17.99
C ALA A 83 2.79 2.36 -19.50
N SER A 84 2.93 1.26 -20.26
CA SER A 84 2.71 1.10 -21.71
C SER A 84 3.72 0.11 -22.31
N ILE A 85 3.29 -1.14 -22.51
CA ILE A 85 3.76 -1.98 -23.62
C ILE A 85 2.61 -2.17 -24.64
N GLU A 86 1.67 -1.22 -24.71
CA GLU A 86 0.57 -1.20 -25.70
C GLU A 86 0.46 0.12 -26.47
N GLN A 87 1.45 1.02 -26.41
CA GLN A 87 1.53 2.16 -27.35
C GLN A 87 2.22 1.76 -28.67
N TYR A 88 1.91 0.57 -29.19
CA TYR A 88 2.30 0.22 -30.55
C TYR A 88 1.28 0.87 -31.50
N THR A 89 1.54 2.12 -31.91
CA THR A 89 0.88 2.72 -33.07
C THR A 89 1.61 2.26 -34.33
N PRO A 90 1.06 1.35 -35.14
CA PRO A 90 1.61 1.04 -36.45
C PRO A 90 1.46 2.28 -37.36
N ASN A 91 2.55 2.63 -38.04
CA ASN A 91 2.60 3.65 -39.08
C ASN A 91 2.35 3.03 -40.45
#